data_AF-Q8H743-F1
#
_entry.id   AF-Q8H743-F1
#
_cell.length_a   1.000
_cell.length_b   1.000
_cell.length_c   1.000
_cell.angle_alpha   90.00
_cell.angle_beta   90.00
_cell.angle_gamma   90.00
#
_symmetry.space_group_name_H-M   'P 1'
#
loop_
_entity.id
_entity.type
_entity.pdbx_description
1 polymer ?
#
loop_
_entity_poly.entity_id
_entity_poly.type
_entity_poly.pdbx_seq_one_letter_code
_entity_poly.pdbx_strand_id
1 'polypeptide(L)'
;CYVQFPQRFDGIDRNDRYANRNTVFFDINMKGLDGIQGPIYVGTGCVFRRHALYGYDAPKTKKSPTRTCNCLPKWCCGCFCSGRKKKKKTTNPKSELKKRNSRTFAPVGLWRVLKRALKGIETENVAVTSEKKLENKFGQSSVFVASTLLEDGGTLKSASPASLLKEAIHVISCGYEDKSEWGKEVGWIYGS
;
A
#
# COMPACT_ATOMS: atom_id res chain seq x y z
N CYS A 1 -3.89 -0.44 -7.98
CA CYS A 1 -3.47 0.61 -8.92
C CYS A 1 -2.35 0.07 -9.82
N TYR A 2 -2.39 0.47 -11.08
CA TYR A 2 -1.46 0.04 -12.13
C TYR A 2 -1.32 1.16 -13.16
N VAL A 3 -0.33 1.03 -14.03
CA VAL A 3 -0.20 1.84 -15.24
C VAL A 3 -0.45 0.92 -16.43
N GLN A 4 -1.45 1.27 -17.25
CA GLN A 4 -1.83 0.52 -18.45
C GLN A 4 -1.19 1.15 -19.69
N PHE A 5 -0.46 0.34 -20.45
CA PHE A 5 0.08 0.71 -21.74
C PHE A 5 -0.86 0.24 -22.86
N PRO A 6 -1.03 1.02 -23.94
CA PRO A 6 -1.87 0.62 -25.07
C PRO A 6 -1.25 -0.57 -25.80
N GLN A 7 -2.04 -1.61 -26.05
CA GLN A 7 -1.59 -2.77 -26.83
C GLN A 7 -1.61 -2.42 -28.33
N ARG A 8 -0.53 -2.74 -29.05
CA ARG A 8 -0.41 -2.54 -30.49
C ARG A 8 -0.03 -3.86 -31.16
N PHE A 9 -0.61 -4.09 -32.33
CA PHE A 9 -0.39 -5.28 -33.13
C PHE A 9 0.33 -4.91 -34.42
N ASP A 10 1.26 -5.78 -34.83
CA ASP A 10 1.98 -5.68 -36.10
C ASP A 10 1.31 -6.55 -37.17
N GLY A 11 1.69 -6.35 -38.44
CA GLY A 11 1.16 -7.14 -39.57
C GLY A 11 -0.30 -6.85 -39.92
N ILE A 12 -0.82 -5.68 -39.54
CA ILE A 12 -2.19 -5.27 -39.86
C ILE A 12 -2.28 -4.88 -41.33
N ASP A 13 -3.32 -5.36 -42.00
CA ASP A 13 -3.66 -4.97 -43.37
C ASP A 13 -3.78 -3.45 -43.51
N ARG A 14 -3.39 -2.92 -44.67
CA ARG A 14 -3.35 -1.47 -44.91
C ARG A 14 -4.74 -0.83 -44.82
N ASN A 15 -5.78 -1.60 -45.14
CA ASN A 15 -7.17 -1.17 -45.08
C ASN A 15 -7.84 -1.49 -43.74
N ASP A 16 -7.14 -2.18 -42.82
CA ASP A 16 -7.64 -2.60 -41.50
C ASP A 16 -9.10 -3.08 -41.50
N ARG A 17 -9.44 -3.95 -42.46
CA ARG A 17 -10.82 -4.40 -42.70
C ARG A 17 -11.45 -5.09 -41.49
N TYR A 18 -10.65 -5.64 -40.59
CA TYR A 18 -11.09 -6.31 -39.37
C TYR A 18 -11.02 -5.42 -38.12
N ALA A 19 -10.62 -4.15 -38.26
CA ALA A 19 -10.44 -3.20 -37.15
C ALA A 19 -9.51 -3.71 -36.03
N ASN A 20 -8.52 -4.53 -36.39
CA ASN A 20 -7.63 -5.19 -35.43
C ASN A 20 -6.68 -4.19 -34.74
N ARG A 21 -6.52 -2.98 -35.28
CA ARG A 21 -5.70 -1.93 -34.67
C ARG A 21 -6.30 -1.38 -33.38
N ASN A 22 -7.60 -1.58 -33.15
CA ASN A 22 -8.32 -1.20 -31.92
C ASN A 22 -8.06 0.25 -31.45
N THR A 23 -7.86 1.18 -32.38
CA THR A 23 -7.49 2.57 -32.08
C THR A 23 -8.56 3.31 -31.30
N VAL A 24 -9.85 3.11 -31.61
CA VAL A 24 -10.95 3.74 -30.87
C VAL A 24 -10.92 3.36 -29.39
N PHE A 25 -10.69 2.08 -29.10
CA PHE A 25 -10.65 1.60 -27.72
C PHE A 25 -9.44 2.13 -26.94
N PHE A 26 -8.22 2.01 -27.50
CA PHE A 26 -6.99 2.40 -26.80
C PHE A 26 -6.68 3.90 -26.86
N ASP A 27 -7.01 4.60 -27.95
CA ASP A 27 -6.64 6.01 -28.16
C ASP A 27 -7.74 7.01 -27.83
N ILE A 28 -9.00 6.60 -27.86
CA ILE A 28 -10.13 7.49 -27.55
C ILE A 28 -10.70 7.14 -26.18
N ASN A 29 -11.24 5.93 -26.02
CA ASN A 29 -11.95 5.56 -24.79
C ASN A 29 -11.03 5.53 -23.57
N MET A 30 -9.91 4.80 -23.63
CA MET A 30 -8.99 4.71 -22.49
C MET A 30 -8.35 6.05 -22.13
N LYS A 31 -8.00 6.88 -23.12
CA LYS A 31 -7.47 8.24 -22.87
C LYS A 31 -8.53 9.15 -22.26
N GLY A 32 -9.79 9.00 -22.66
CA GLY A 32 -10.90 9.73 -22.04
C GLY A 32 -11.11 9.35 -20.57
N LEU A 33 -10.99 8.06 -20.23
CA LEU A 33 -11.12 7.58 -18.85
C LEU A 33 -9.94 8.00 -17.96
N ASP A 34 -8.76 8.25 -18.54
CA ASP A 34 -7.56 8.69 -17.82
C ASP A 34 -7.77 9.99 -17.03
N GLY A 35 -8.61 10.90 -17.54
CA GLY A 35 -8.94 12.16 -16.85
C GLY A 35 -9.85 12.02 -15.63
N ILE A 36 -10.45 10.84 -15.40
CA ILE A 36 -11.43 10.62 -14.31
C ILE A 36 -10.87 9.64 -13.28
N GLN A 37 -10.68 8.38 -13.66
CA GLN A 37 -10.24 7.30 -12.76
C GLN A 37 -9.08 6.46 -13.33
N GLY A 38 -8.74 6.62 -14.61
CA GLY A 38 -7.76 5.79 -15.30
C GLY A 38 -8.39 4.80 -16.27
N PRO A 39 -7.59 4.23 -17.19
CA PRO A 39 -8.02 3.16 -18.08
C PRO A 39 -8.32 1.86 -17.31
N ILE A 40 -9.14 1.00 -17.92
CA ILE A 40 -9.43 -0.34 -17.41
C ILE A 40 -8.27 -1.31 -17.72
N TYR A 41 -8.16 -2.37 -16.91
CA TYR A 41 -7.18 -3.43 -17.12
C TYR A 41 -7.64 -4.35 -18.24
N VAL A 42 -6.77 -4.59 -19.22
CA VAL A 42 -7.11 -5.40 -20.42
C VAL A 42 -6.36 -6.72 -20.54
N GLY A 43 -5.64 -7.14 -19.49
CA GLY A 43 -4.95 -8.44 -19.47
C GLY A 43 -3.46 -8.38 -19.78
N THR A 44 -2.98 -7.36 -20.50
CA THR A 44 -1.56 -7.25 -20.90
C THR A 44 -1.04 -5.82 -20.80
N GLY A 45 0.28 -5.63 -20.90
CA GLY A 45 0.90 -4.31 -20.98
C GLY A 45 0.67 -3.46 -19.73
N CYS A 46 0.76 -4.04 -18.55
CA CYS A 46 0.54 -3.34 -17.28
C CYS A 46 1.68 -3.51 -16.29
N VAL A 47 1.91 -2.46 -15.50
CA VAL A 47 2.77 -2.51 -14.32
C VAL A 47 1.92 -2.28 -13.08
N PHE A 48 1.85 -3.28 -12.21
CA PHE A 48 1.09 -3.24 -10.97
C PHE A 48 1.96 -2.84 -9.78
N ARG A 49 1.40 -2.03 -8.88
CA ARG A 49 1.98 -1.84 -7.56
C ARG A 49 1.67 -3.06 -6.69
N ARG A 50 2.71 -3.74 -6.19
CA ARG A 50 2.61 -4.93 -5.32
C ARG A 50 1.57 -4.79 -4.20
N HIS A 51 1.68 -3.72 -3.41
CA HIS A 51 0.76 -3.45 -2.29
C HIS A 51 -0.70 -3.31 -2.72
N ALA A 52 -0.95 -2.76 -3.91
CA ALA A 52 -2.31 -2.62 -4.39
C ALA A 52 -2.91 -3.96 -4.83
N LEU A 53 -2.09 -4.91 -5.31
CA LEU A 53 -2.52 -6.27 -5.60
C LEU A 53 -2.90 -7.04 -4.32
N TYR A 54 -2.29 -6.69 -3.19
CA TYR A 54 -2.63 -7.22 -1.87
C TYR A 54 -3.86 -6.54 -1.22
N GLY A 55 -4.49 -5.59 -1.91
CA GLY A 55 -5.65 -4.87 -1.40
C GLY A 55 -5.31 -3.89 -0.26
N TYR A 56 -4.10 -3.30 -0.26
CA TYR A 56 -3.81 -2.14 0.59
C TYR A 56 -4.22 -0.84 -0.09
N ASP A 57 -4.73 0.10 0.71
CA ASP A 57 -5.11 1.43 0.25
C ASP A 57 -3.91 2.25 -0.24
N ALA A 58 -4.19 3.24 -1.09
CA ALA A 58 -3.18 4.18 -1.53
C ALA A 58 -2.57 4.94 -0.33
N PRO A 59 -1.24 5.14 -0.31
CA PRO A 59 -0.60 5.95 0.72
C PRO A 59 -1.21 7.36 0.77
N LYS A 60 -1.58 7.81 1.97
CA LYS A 60 -2.16 9.14 2.15
C LYS A 60 -1.10 10.20 1.85
N THR A 61 -1.29 10.98 0.80
CA THR A 61 -0.44 12.13 0.51
C THR A 61 -0.57 13.14 1.65
N LYS A 62 0.56 13.63 2.17
CA LYS A 62 0.55 14.74 3.13
C LYS A 62 -0.04 15.95 2.42
N LYS A 63 -1.22 16.40 2.85
CA LYS A 63 -1.77 17.66 2.36
C LYS A 63 -0.78 18.76 2.70
N SER A 64 -0.39 19.55 1.70
CA SER A 64 0.34 20.80 1.97
C SER A 64 -0.47 21.62 2.96
N PRO A 65 0.14 22.24 3.97
CA PRO A 65 -0.59 23.12 4.88
C PRO A 65 -1.30 24.18 4.02
N THR A 66 -2.62 24.26 4.15
CA THR A 66 -3.44 25.18 3.38
C THR A 66 -2.96 26.60 3.66
N ARG A 67 -2.36 27.25 2.67
CA ARG A 67 -1.94 28.66 2.76
C ARG A 67 -3.11 29.61 2.52
N THR A 68 -4.24 29.35 3.16
CA THR A 68 -5.34 30.30 3.23
C THR A 68 -5.44 30.74 4.67
N CYS A 69 -4.79 31.85 5.01
CA CYS A 69 -5.41 32.68 6.02
C CYS A 69 -6.71 33.15 5.37
N ASN A 70 -7.86 32.94 6.02
CA ASN A 70 -9.14 33.50 5.56
C ASN A 70 -9.17 35.04 5.73
N CYS A 71 -8.01 35.69 5.69
CA CYS A 71 -7.91 37.12 5.54
C CYS A 71 -8.16 37.42 4.06
N LEU A 72 -9.38 37.85 3.73
CA LEU A 72 -9.66 38.49 2.45
C LEU A 72 -8.59 39.55 2.14
N PRO A 73 -8.23 39.75 0.86
CA PRO A 73 -7.21 40.73 0.47
C PRO A 73 -7.73 42.11 0.83
N LYS A 74 -7.22 42.62 1.93
CA LYS A 74 -7.57 43.92 2.46
C LYS A 74 -6.50 44.90 1.98
N TRP A 75 -6.80 45.60 0.88
CA TRP A 75 -6.51 47.04 0.79
C TRP A 75 -7.29 47.82 1.89
N CYS A 76 -7.36 47.26 3.10
CA CYS A 76 -8.11 47.77 4.24
C CYS A 76 -7.77 46.93 5.48
N CYS A 77 -6.49 46.84 5.86
CA CYS A 77 -6.03 46.79 7.25
C CYS A 77 -4.54 46.44 7.29
N GLY A 78 -3.71 47.43 7.62
CA GLY A 78 -2.34 47.24 8.06
C GLY A 78 -2.27 46.52 9.41
N CYS A 79 -2.47 45.21 9.41
CA CYS A 79 -2.24 44.39 10.59
C CYS A 79 -0.74 44.10 10.74
N PHE A 80 -0.06 45.03 11.42
CA PHE A 80 1.10 44.74 12.25
C PHE A 80 0.70 43.75 13.36
N CYS A 81 0.50 42.47 13.03
CA CYS A 81 0.35 41.41 14.02
C CYS A 81 1.72 40.91 14.51
N SER A 82 2.55 41.86 14.92
CA SER A 82 3.60 41.66 15.90
C SER A 82 2.96 41.38 17.27
N GLY A 83 3.21 40.18 17.80
CA GLY A 83 3.30 39.91 19.25
C GLY A 83 2.03 40.05 20.11
N ARG A 84 1.40 38.92 20.44
CA ARG A 84 0.73 38.77 21.74
C ARG A 84 1.19 37.48 22.41
N LYS A 85 2.20 37.62 23.29
CA LYS A 85 2.51 36.63 24.33
C LYS A 85 1.29 36.52 25.25
N LYS A 86 0.62 35.37 25.32
CA LYS A 86 -0.33 35.08 26.40
C LYS A 86 0.37 34.30 27.52
N LYS A 87 0.26 34.86 28.73
CA LYS A 87 0.77 34.32 30.00
C LYS A 87 0.14 32.97 30.35
N LYS A 88 0.98 32.12 30.92
CA LYS A 88 0.73 30.80 31.51
C LYS A 88 -0.23 30.91 32.71
N LYS A 89 -1.28 30.07 32.77
CA LYS A 89 -1.99 29.73 34.01
C LYS A 89 -1.89 28.22 34.20
N THR A 90 -1.37 27.82 35.35
CA THR A 90 -0.98 26.48 35.76
C THR A 90 -2.14 25.70 36.36
N THR A 91 -2.40 24.50 35.83
CA THR A 91 -2.89 23.31 36.58
C THR A 91 -2.36 22.04 35.88
N ASN A 92 -1.48 21.35 36.61
CA ASN A 92 -0.79 20.05 36.54
C ASN A 92 -0.96 19.01 35.38
N PRO A 93 0.06 18.13 35.20
CA PRO A 93 0.48 17.60 33.91
C PRO A 93 -0.08 16.19 33.62
N LYS A 94 -0.53 15.95 32.39
CA LYS A 94 -0.51 14.60 31.81
C LYS A 94 0.67 14.52 30.86
N SER A 95 1.52 13.53 31.13
CA SER A 95 2.87 13.35 30.64
C SER A 95 2.96 13.30 29.12
N GLU A 96 3.80 14.19 28.61
CA GLU A 96 4.54 14.07 27.36
C GLU A 96 5.21 12.69 27.24
N LEU A 97 4.96 11.97 26.14
CA LEU A 97 5.96 11.08 25.57
C LEU A 97 6.20 11.47 24.10
N LYS A 98 6.91 12.58 23.93
CA LYS A 98 8.06 12.74 23.01
C LYS A 98 8.09 11.73 21.85
N LYS A 99 7.49 12.08 20.70
CA LYS A 99 7.79 11.42 19.42
C LYS A 99 9.24 11.74 19.04
N ARG A 100 10.14 10.86 19.47
CA ARG A 100 11.56 10.89 19.15
C ARG A 100 11.73 10.48 17.69
N ASN A 101 12.31 11.37 16.90
CA ASN A 101 12.88 11.03 15.60
C ASN A 101 13.89 9.89 15.74
N SER A 102 14.03 9.13 14.64
CA SER A 102 14.91 7.98 14.43
C SER A 102 14.41 6.65 15.00
N ARG A 103 14.08 5.74 14.07
CA ARG A 103 14.80 4.47 13.91
C ARG A 103 14.50 3.88 12.54
N THR A 104 15.53 3.89 11.71
CA THR A 104 15.84 2.81 10.75
C THR A 104 15.12 1.51 11.13
N PHE A 105 14.35 0.98 10.18
CA PHE A 105 13.70 -0.32 10.31
C PHE A 105 14.73 -1.37 10.75
N ALA A 106 14.61 -1.84 11.98
CA ALA A 106 15.45 -2.89 12.51
C ALA A 106 15.14 -4.22 11.78
N PRO A 107 16.15 -5.04 11.47
CA PRO A 107 15.97 -6.25 10.69
C PRO A 107 15.14 -7.28 11.46
N VAL A 108 14.39 -8.08 10.72
CA VAL A 108 13.28 -8.95 11.17
C VAL A 108 13.62 -9.94 12.30
N GLY A 109 14.90 -10.21 12.57
CA GLY A 109 15.33 -11.00 13.73
C GLY A 109 14.98 -10.36 15.09
N LEU A 110 14.79 -9.04 15.15
CA LEU A 110 14.52 -8.34 16.41
C LEU A 110 13.06 -8.49 16.89
N TRP A 111 12.10 -8.77 16.01
CA TRP A 111 10.69 -8.93 16.39
C TRP A 111 10.43 -10.17 17.25
N ARG A 112 11.12 -11.28 16.98
CA ARG A 112 11.08 -12.50 17.80
C ARG A 112 11.73 -12.30 19.17
N VAL A 113 12.77 -11.47 19.25
CA VAL A 113 13.47 -11.13 20.50
C VAL A 113 12.65 -10.14 21.34
N LEU A 114 11.99 -9.16 20.70
CA LEU A 114 11.07 -8.22 21.34
C LEU A 114 9.83 -8.94 21.93
N LYS A 115 9.30 -9.96 21.23
CA LYS A 115 8.21 -10.85 21.69
C LYS A 115 8.54 -11.58 23.00
N ARG A 116 9.82 -11.86 23.28
CA ARG A 116 10.27 -12.56 24.51
C ARG A 116 10.48 -11.62 25.71
N ALA A 117 10.70 -10.33 25.47
CA ALA A 117 11.00 -9.34 26.50
C ALA A 117 9.76 -8.59 27.06
N LEU A 118 8.61 -8.67 26.40
CA LEU A 118 7.36 -8.00 26.77
C LEU A 118 6.27 -9.02 27.15
N LYS A 119 6.47 -9.75 28.26
CA LYS A 119 5.43 -10.62 28.83
C LYS A 119 4.57 -9.77 29.79
N GLY A 120 3.33 -9.47 29.39
CA GLY A 120 2.43 -8.57 30.12
C GLY A 120 0.99 -8.52 29.60
N ILE A 121 0.38 -9.69 29.39
CA ILE A 121 -1.03 -10.14 29.54
C ILE A 121 -2.24 -9.32 28.96
N GLU A 122 -2.17 -8.04 28.56
CA GLU A 122 -3.34 -7.35 27.94
C GLU A 122 -3.20 -7.05 26.44
N THR A 123 -1.98 -7.19 25.88
CA THR A 123 -1.68 -6.96 24.46
C THR A 123 -1.73 -8.21 23.59
N GLU A 124 -1.88 -9.39 24.19
CA GLU A 124 -1.84 -10.68 23.51
C GLU A 124 -3.10 -10.94 22.67
N ASN A 125 -4.30 -10.64 23.19
CA ASN A 125 -5.56 -10.90 22.47
C ASN A 125 -5.69 -10.09 21.17
N VAL A 126 -5.21 -8.84 21.16
CA VAL A 126 -5.26 -7.95 19.98
C VAL A 126 -4.21 -8.36 18.95
N ALA A 127 -2.99 -8.69 19.38
CA ALA A 127 -1.92 -9.12 18.50
C ALA A 127 -2.24 -10.49 17.86
N VAL A 128 -2.75 -11.45 18.64
CA VAL A 128 -3.17 -12.77 18.15
C VAL A 128 -4.33 -12.65 17.16
N THR A 129 -5.31 -11.76 17.42
CA THR A 129 -6.41 -11.50 16.48
C THR A 129 -5.89 -10.87 15.17
N SER A 130 -4.87 -10.02 15.23
CA SER A 130 -4.25 -9.42 14.03
C SER A 130 -3.43 -10.41 13.20
N GLU A 131 -2.73 -11.35 13.83
CA GLU A 131 -1.96 -12.39 13.14
C GLU A 131 -2.89 -13.37 12.41
N LYS A 132 -3.93 -13.86 13.11
CA LYS A 132 -4.94 -14.75 12.50
C LYS A 132 -5.66 -14.08 11.33
N LYS A 133 -5.91 -12.77 11.39
CA LYS A 133 -6.52 -12.02 10.28
C LYS A 133 -5.61 -11.97 9.05
N LEU A 134 -4.30 -11.82 9.26
CA LEU A 134 -3.32 -11.84 8.16
C LEU A 134 -3.17 -13.23 7.55
N GLU A 135 -3.19 -14.29 8.37
CA GLU A 135 -3.18 -15.68 7.91
C GLU A 135 -4.42 -16.01 7.08
N ASN A 136 -5.60 -15.60 7.53
CA ASN A 136 -6.84 -15.74 6.74
C ASN A 136 -6.75 -14.95 5.43
N LYS A 137 -6.09 -13.78 5.41
CA LYS A 137 -6.00 -12.96 4.21
C LYS A 137 -4.99 -13.50 3.19
N PHE A 138 -3.81 -13.91 3.64
CA PHE A 138 -2.65 -14.21 2.77
C PHE A 138 -2.22 -15.67 2.76
N GLY A 139 -2.72 -16.50 3.68
CA GLY A 139 -2.34 -17.90 3.85
C GLY A 139 -1.39 -18.15 5.03
N GLN A 140 -0.98 -19.40 5.20
CA GLN A 140 -0.31 -19.90 6.41
C GLN A 140 1.20 -19.62 6.44
N SER A 141 1.84 -19.21 5.34
CA SER A 141 3.29 -18.95 5.35
C SER A 141 3.61 -17.65 6.06
N SER A 142 4.14 -17.75 7.28
CA SER A 142 4.62 -16.60 8.05
C SER A 142 5.72 -15.81 7.34
N VAL A 143 6.54 -16.47 6.50
CA VAL A 143 7.60 -15.82 5.71
C VAL A 143 7.00 -14.97 4.61
N PHE A 144 6.01 -15.50 3.90
CA PHE A 144 5.28 -14.75 2.87
C PHE A 144 4.52 -13.58 3.50
N VAL A 145 3.76 -13.82 4.58
CA VAL A 145 3.01 -12.77 5.30
C VAL A 145 3.94 -11.67 5.80
N ALA A 146 5.11 -12.00 6.36
CA ALA A 146 6.08 -11.00 6.78
C ALA A 146 6.61 -10.17 5.59
N SER A 147 6.74 -10.78 4.41
CA SER A 147 7.20 -10.08 3.21
C SER A 147 6.18 -9.09 2.65
N THR A 148 4.88 -9.31 2.86
CA THR A 148 3.83 -8.39 2.38
C THR A 148 3.78 -7.08 3.18
N LEU A 149 4.33 -7.08 4.40
CA LEU A 149 4.43 -5.92 5.28
C LEU A 149 5.63 -5.01 4.95
N LEU A 150 6.51 -5.42 4.04
CA LEU A 150 7.69 -4.65 3.63
C LEU A 150 7.35 -3.71 2.47
N GLU A 151 7.20 -2.41 2.77
CA GLU A 151 6.85 -1.38 1.77
C GLU A 151 7.86 -1.30 0.62
N ASP A 152 9.15 -1.29 0.95
CA ASP A 152 10.25 -1.21 -0.02
C ASP A 152 10.53 -2.56 -0.72
N GLY A 153 9.86 -3.63 -0.30
CA GLY A 153 10.13 -4.99 -0.74
C GLY A 153 11.49 -5.53 -0.28
N GLY A 154 12.06 -6.43 -1.09
CA GLY A 154 13.31 -7.12 -0.80
C GLY A 154 13.12 -8.42 -0.02
N THR A 155 14.24 -9.08 0.28
CA THR A 155 14.26 -10.36 1.01
C THR A 155 14.47 -10.14 2.50
N LEU A 156 13.90 -11.03 3.32
CA LEU A 156 14.26 -11.09 4.74
C LEU A 156 15.76 -11.38 4.88
N LYS A 157 16.50 -10.44 5.49
CA LYS A 157 17.97 -10.44 5.59
C LYS A 157 18.59 -11.63 6.36
N SER A 158 17.77 -12.54 6.89
CA SER A 158 18.21 -13.66 7.74
C SER A 158 17.89 -15.05 7.19
N ALA A 159 17.34 -15.17 5.99
CA ALA A 159 16.94 -16.45 5.41
C ALA A 159 17.99 -17.00 4.44
N SER A 160 18.28 -18.31 4.53
CA SER A 160 19.12 -18.99 3.55
C SER A 160 18.37 -19.20 2.23
N PRO A 161 19.06 -19.28 1.07
CA PRO A 161 18.41 -19.57 -0.21
C PRO A 161 17.61 -20.88 -0.20
N ALA A 162 18.12 -21.92 0.46
CA ALA A 162 17.44 -23.21 0.58
C ALA A 162 16.12 -23.10 1.37
N SER A 163 16.10 -22.33 2.47
CA SER A 163 14.86 -22.07 3.21
C SER A 163 13.85 -21.25 2.39
N LEU A 164 14.32 -20.27 1.62
CA LEU A 164 13.44 -19.47 0.75
C LEU A 164 12.83 -20.32 -0.37
N LEU A 165 13.61 -21.23 -0.95
CA LEU A 165 13.11 -22.16 -1.96
C LEU A 165 12.04 -23.11 -1.38
N LYS A 166 12.28 -23.64 -0.17
CA LYS A 166 11.30 -24.48 0.53
C LYS A 166 9.98 -23.73 0.78
N GLU A 167 10.06 -22.47 1.23
CA GLU A 167 8.87 -21.62 1.41
C GLU A 167 8.18 -21.29 0.09
N ALA A 168 8.93 -21.01 -0.97
CA ALA A 168 8.36 -20.75 -2.29
C ALA A 168 7.58 -21.96 -2.81
N ILE A 169 8.13 -23.18 -2.68
CA ILE A 169 7.44 -24.43 -3.03
C ILE A 169 6.14 -24.60 -2.22
N HIS A 170 6.15 -24.23 -0.94
CA HIS A 170 4.95 -24.29 -0.10
C HIS A 170 3.86 -23.29 -0.57
N VAL A 171 4.24 -22.04 -0.88
CA VAL A 171 3.29 -20.99 -1.30
C VAL A 171 2.67 -21.26 -2.67
N ILE A 172 3.38 -21.92 -3.59
CA ILE A 172 2.84 -22.29 -4.92
C ILE A 172 2.05 -23.60 -4.93
N SER A 173 1.87 -24.25 -3.77
CA SER A 173 1.14 -25.51 -3.69
C SER A 173 -0.36 -25.32 -3.95
N CYS A 174 -1.02 -26.33 -4.51
CA CYS A 174 -2.41 -26.26 -4.95
C CYS A 174 -3.41 -25.91 -3.83
N GLY A 175 -3.12 -26.30 -2.58
CA GLY A 175 -3.97 -26.03 -1.41
C GLY A 175 -3.55 -24.81 -0.61
N TYR A 176 -2.55 -24.03 -1.07
CA TYR A 176 -2.07 -22.88 -0.29
C TYR A 176 -3.15 -21.80 -0.11
N GLU A 177 -3.97 -21.62 -1.14
CA GLU A 177 -5.04 -20.62 -1.16
C GLU A 177 -6.31 -21.08 -0.44
N ASP A 178 -6.36 -22.34 0.01
CA ASP A 178 -7.52 -22.88 0.72
C ASP A 178 -7.82 -22.07 1.98
N LYS A 179 -9.09 -21.67 2.13
CA LYS A 179 -9.58 -20.87 3.27
C LYS A 179 -8.89 -19.51 3.41
N SER A 180 -8.27 -19.02 2.35
CA SER A 180 -7.74 -17.67 2.28
C SER A 180 -8.65 -16.74 1.46
N GLU A 181 -8.29 -15.46 1.41
CA GLU A 181 -8.97 -14.43 0.59
C GLU A 181 -8.34 -14.25 -0.80
N TRP A 182 -7.36 -15.09 -1.18
CA TRP A 182 -6.86 -15.15 -2.56
C TRP A 182 -8.00 -15.46 -3.52
N GLY A 183 -8.06 -14.73 -4.63
CA GLY A 183 -9.14 -14.88 -5.61
C GLY A 183 -10.44 -14.17 -5.26
N LYS A 184 -10.65 -13.79 -4.00
CA LYS A 184 -11.88 -13.14 -3.51
C LYS A 184 -11.70 -11.66 -3.27
N GLU A 185 -10.69 -11.30 -2.47
CA GLU A 185 -10.34 -9.90 -2.13
C GLU A 185 -8.87 -9.57 -2.41
N VAL A 186 -8.03 -10.60 -2.59
CA VAL A 186 -6.59 -10.47 -2.78
C VAL A 186 -6.19 -11.09 -4.12
N GLY A 187 -5.28 -10.42 -4.83
CA GLY A 187 -4.76 -10.91 -6.10
C GLY A 187 -5.72 -10.70 -7.26
N TRP A 188 -5.68 -11.63 -8.22
CA TRP A 188 -6.62 -11.66 -9.33
C TRP A 188 -7.95 -12.22 -8.85
N ILE A 189 -9.05 -11.52 -9.15
CA ILE A 189 -10.38 -12.01 -8.78
C ILE A 189 -10.73 -13.20 -9.65
N TYR A 190 -11.12 -14.30 -9.01
CA TYR A 190 -11.56 -15.52 -9.70
C TYR A 190 -12.99 -15.31 -10.20
N GLY A 191 -13.16 -15.40 -11.51
CA GLY A 191 -14.44 -15.35 -12.22
C GLY A 191 -14.68 -16.66 -12.96
N SER A 192 -15.96 -17.04 -13.05
CA SER A 192 -16.44 -18.20 -13.83
C SER A 192 -16.61 -17.87 -15.31
#